data_AF-A0A2W7VTG2-F1
#
_entry.id   AF-A0A2W7VTG2-F1
#
_cell.length_a   1.000
_cell.length_b   1.000
_cell.length_c   1.000
_cell.angle_alpha   90.00
_cell.angle_beta   90.00
_cell.angle_gamma   90.00
#
_symmetry.space_group_name_H-M   'P 1'
#
loop_
_entity.id
_entity.type
_entity.pdbx_description
1 polymer ?
#
loop_
_entity_poly.entity_id
_entity_poly.type
_entity_poly.pdbx_seq_one_letter_code
_entity_poly.pdbx_strand_id
1 'polypeptide(L)'
;MKRIYFLTMLGMAFISCDQNEQSTESNSVAKEEIKILEFPSEQKMEQRIDEIVAIKAESQKIALDNFNKLETLKGLNVGSSKTNDVGIEKQNEAIVSSLKVYHGLVLSNIYALRKQLNFTSIQSIADEINSLKLIDPDKATSLFKTYEKLLVTDPKIGRVISVFDERTSNVLNVNGDMLINSKKLDYKNYYYIPNNSTGKLVGYDNGVAGIVVNYNGVQIYYYAGREVHTNDLGVRFFRYATQLTSMALVPIGPGVSSTIEYPSTFIMDPSSVAGFVQTKSQFFSDYEFSYPFISGTGTFVRFVGGNKNTPYRPGGVIIKGTFITNVGGVSKETSCDFKQYYD
;
A
#
# COMPACT_ATOMS: atom_id res chain seq x y z
N MET A 1 15.10 54.97 -21.00
CA MET A 1 14.99 53.54 -21.33
C MET A 1 16.37 52.91 -21.18
N LYS A 2 16.57 52.04 -20.18
CA LYS A 2 17.89 51.59 -19.71
C LYS A 2 18.01 50.05 -19.78
N ARG A 3 19.14 49.61 -20.36
CA ARG A 3 19.98 48.40 -20.11
C ARG A 3 19.39 47.03 -20.55
N ILE A 4 19.95 46.33 -21.55
CA ILE A 4 21.26 45.64 -21.71
C ILE A 4 21.31 44.27 -21.01
N TYR A 5 21.31 43.21 -21.85
CA TYR A 5 21.97 41.90 -21.85
C TYR A 5 22.21 41.11 -20.54
N PHE A 6 21.92 39.79 -20.58
CA PHE A 6 22.85 38.66 -20.35
C PHE A 6 22.08 37.32 -20.49
N LEU A 7 22.21 36.61 -21.62
CA LEU A 7 23.14 35.52 -21.91
C LEU A 7 22.81 34.17 -21.24
N THR A 8 22.46 33.23 -22.11
CA THR A 8 22.50 31.76 -22.00
C THR A 8 23.88 31.20 -21.62
N MET A 9 23.86 29.93 -21.20
CA MET A 9 24.88 28.86 -21.28
C MET A 9 25.77 28.54 -20.06
N LEU A 10 25.93 27.21 -19.92
CA LEU A 10 26.92 26.41 -19.17
C LEU A 10 26.78 26.35 -17.63
N GLY A 11 26.92 25.19 -16.99
CA GLY A 11 27.44 23.93 -17.49
C GLY A 11 27.16 22.75 -16.57
N MET A 12 27.10 21.58 -17.22
CA MET A 12 27.45 20.30 -16.63
C MET A 12 28.84 20.43 -16.00
N ALA A 13 28.96 20.13 -14.72
CA ALA A 13 30.21 19.71 -14.12
C ALA A 13 29.98 18.30 -13.56
N PHE A 14 30.31 17.32 -14.40
CA PHE A 14 30.85 16.06 -13.89
C PHE A 14 32.12 16.39 -13.12
N ILE A 15 32.14 16.10 -11.82
CA ILE A 15 33.38 15.85 -11.09
C ILE A 15 33.40 14.34 -10.85
N SER A 16 34.22 13.67 -11.65
CA SER A 16 34.81 12.38 -11.39
C SER A 16 36.27 12.61 -10.98
N CYS A 17 36.84 11.63 -10.26
CA CYS A 17 38.15 11.53 -9.60
C CYS A 17 38.12 11.95 -8.11
N ASP A 18 38.54 11.13 -7.15
CA ASP A 18 39.25 9.85 -7.23
C ASP A 18 39.07 9.01 -5.96
N GLN A 19 39.49 7.76 -6.05
CA GLN A 19 39.33 6.64 -5.13
C GLN A 19 39.87 6.84 -3.69
N ASN A 20 39.27 6.04 -2.79
CA ASN A 20 39.69 5.69 -1.43
C ASN A 20 39.53 6.76 -0.35
N GLU A 21 38.36 6.77 0.27
CA GLU A 21 38.30 6.63 1.73
C GLU A 21 37.05 5.86 2.13
N GLN A 22 37.30 4.66 2.63
CA GLN A 22 36.35 3.74 3.22
C GLN A 22 35.94 4.33 4.58
N SER A 23 35.03 5.30 4.59
CA SER A 23 34.39 5.77 5.83
C SER A 23 33.03 5.08 5.96
N THR A 24 33.05 4.06 6.80
CA THR A 24 31.88 3.46 7.43
C THR A 24 31.07 4.58 8.08
N GLU A 25 30.07 5.13 7.41
CA GLU A 25 29.03 5.92 8.07
C GLU A 25 28.26 4.96 8.97
N SER A 26 28.70 4.91 10.22
CA SER A 26 28.03 4.23 11.29
C SER A 26 26.58 4.71 11.34
N ASN A 27 25.65 3.78 11.12
CA ASN A 27 24.29 3.83 11.60
C ASN A 27 24.28 4.27 13.06
N SER A 28 24.13 5.58 13.29
CA SER A 28 23.69 6.10 14.56
C SER A 28 22.26 6.54 14.38
N VAL A 29 21.38 5.95 15.18
CA VAL A 29 20.08 6.49 15.53
C VAL A 29 20.35 7.81 16.27
N ALA A 30 20.76 8.84 15.54
CA ALA A 30 20.78 10.19 16.06
C ALA A 30 19.32 10.54 16.33
N LYS A 31 19.03 11.01 17.54
CA LYS A 31 17.71 11.49 17.97
C LYS A 31 17.28 12.62 17.04
N GLU A 32 16.66 12.28 15.91
CA GLU A 32 15.84 13.22 15.16
C GLU A 32 14.77 13.71 16.13
N GLU A 33 14.61 15.03 16.24
CA GLU A 33 13.51 15.59 17.01
C GLU A 33 12.21 14.95 16.51
N ILE A 34 11.52 14.24 17.40
CA ILE A 34 10.28 13.56 17.06
C ILE A 34 9.22 14.64 16.85
N LYS A 35 9.12 15.11 15.61
CA LYS A 35 8.17 16.13 15.20
C LYS A 35 6.76 15.62 15.45
N ILE A 36 5.93 16.47 16.06
CA ILE A 36 4.50 16.24 16.23
C ILE A 36 3.78 17.16 15.25
N LEU A 37 2.96 16.60 14.36
CA LEU A 37 2.12 17.42 13.50
C LEU A 37 0.98 18.03 14.31
N GLU A 38 0.73 19.32 14.09
CA GLU A 38 -0.36 20.06 14.71
C GLU A 38 -1.29 20.60 13.63
N PHE A 39 -2.58 20.39 13.83
CA PHE A 39 -3.65 20.83 12.93
C PHE A 39 -4.63 21.73 13.69
N PRO A 40 -5.15 22.80 13.06
CA PRO A 40 -6.13 23.66 13.70
C PRO A 40 -7.53 23.00 13.79
N SER A 41 -7.84 22.02 12.93
CA SER A 41 -9.09 21.26 12.94
C SER A 41 -8.94 19.86 12.31
N GLU A 42 -9.94 19.00 12.51
CA GLU A 42 -10.01 17.68 11.86
C GLU A 42 -10.07 17.80 10.34
N GLN A 43 -10.79 18.79 9.79
CA GLN A 43 -10.81 19.00 8.33
C GLN A 43 -9.42 19.29 7.77
N LYS A 44 -8.60 20.08 8.48
CA LYS A 44 -7.23 20.40 8.04
C LYS A 44 -6.29 19.20 8.15
N MET A 45 -6.50 18.34 9.16
CA MET A 45 -5.84 17.04 9.24
C MET A 45 -6.21 16.15 8.04
N GLU A 46 -7.50 16.01 7.72
CA GLU A 46 -7.95 15.21 6.57
C GLU A 46 -7.43 15.74 5.24
N GLN A 47 -7.41 17.06 5.03
CA GLN A 47 -6.79 17.68 3.85
C GLN A 47 -5.31 17.28 3.73
N ARG A 48 -4.57 17.29 4.84
CA ARG A 48 -3.16 16.89 4.85
C ARG A 48 -2.98 15.40 4.58
N ILE A 49 -3.87 14.55 5.10
CA ILE A 49 -3.86 13.11 4.78
C ILE A 49 -4.10 12.91 3.28
N ASP A 50 -5.09 13.59 2.69
CA ASP A 50 -5.37 13.49 1.26
C ASP A 50 -4.17 13.93 0.40
N GLU A 51 -3.48 15.00 0.78
CA GLU A 51 -2.23 15.42 0.13
C GLU A 51 -1.14 14.33 0.21
N ILE A 52 -0.91 13.76 1.39
CA ILE A 52 0.10 12.71 1.59
C ILE A 52 -0.25 11.46 0.77
N VAL A 53 -1.51 11.04 0.80
CA VAL A 53 -2.00 9.88 0.04
C VAL A 53 -1.84 10.10 -1.46
N ALA A 54 -2.14 11.30 -1.96
CA ALA A 54 -1.96 11.65 -3.37
C ALA A 54 -0.48 11.59 -3.78
N ILE A 55 0.43 12.14 -2.97
CA ILE A 55 1.88 12.07 -3.23
C ILE A 55 2.35 10.61 -3.24
N LYS A 56 1.93 9.79 -2.25
CA LYS A 56 2.27 8.36 -2.21
C LYS A 56 1.80 7.63 -3.46
N ALA A 57 0.58 7.89 -3.93
CA ALA A 57 0.03 7.27 -5.13
C ALA A 57 0.84 7.64 -6.39
N GLU A 58 1.22 8.90 -6.54
CA GLU A 58 2.05 9.34 -7.68
C GLU A 58 3.47 8.75 -7.61
N SER A 59 4.10 8.73 -6.43
CA SER A 59 5.40 8.08 -6.25
C SER A 59 5.32 6.58 -6.57
N GLN A 60 4.26 5.90 -6.15
CA GLN A 60 4.05 4.49 -6.46
C GLN A 60 3.94 4.23 -7.96
N LYS A 61 3.22 5.10 -8.67
CA LYS A 61 3.11 5.06 -10.13
C LYS A 61 4.48 5.23 -10.80
N ILE A 62 5.29 6.18 -10.35
CA ILE A 62 6.66 6.38 -10.86
C ILE A 62 7.54 5.13 -10.61
N ALA A 63 7.48 4.54 -9.42
CA ALA A 63 8.23 3.31 -9.12
C ALA A 63 7.81 2.16 -10.03
N LEU A 64 6.50 2.00 -10.24
CA LEU A 64 5.96 0.98 -11.12
C LEU A 64 6.35 1.20 -12.59
N ASP A 65 6.28 2.43 -13.10
CA ASP A 65 6.69 2.75 -14.48
C ASP A 65 8.18 2.47 -14.70
N ASN A 66 9.02 2.82 -13.72
CA ASN A 66 10.45 2.52 -13.76
C ASN A 66 10.71 1.01 -13.70
N PHE A 67 10.00 0.29 -12.82
CA PHE A 67 10.08 -1.16 -12.73
C PHE A 67 9.67 -1.84 -14.04
N ASN A 68 8.53 -1.46 -14.62
CA ASN A 68 8.04 -2.03 -15.88
C ASN A 68 9.00 -1.79 -17.06
N LYS A 69 9.64 -0.62 -17.13
CA LYS A 69 10.69 -0.34 -18.11
C LYS A 69 11.87 -1.30 -17.96
N LEU A 70 12.33 -1.52 -16.72
CA LEU A 70 13.42 -2.45 -16.43
C LEU A 70 13.04 -3.90 -16.76
N GLU A 71 11.82 -4.32 -16.43
CA GLU A 71 11.31 -5.67 -16.75
C GLU A 71 11.19 -5.90 -18.25
N THR A 72 10.73 -4.90 -19.01
CA THR A 72 10.62 -5.00 -20.47
C THR A 72 11.99 -5.23 -21.12
N LEU A 73 13.05 -4.61 -20.60
CA LEU A 73 14.43 -4.78 -21.08
C LEU A 73 15.01 -6.16 -20.79
N LYS A 74 14.51 -6.90 -19.79
CA LYS A 74 14.98 -8.26 -19.46
C LYS A 74 14.55 -9.30 -20.50
N GLY A 75 13.56 -8.97 -21.35
CA GLY A 75 13.03 -9.87 -22.37
C GLY A 75 12.19 -11.02 -21.77
N LEU A 76 11.12 -11.39 -22.47
CA LEU A 76 10.35 -12.61 -22.20
C LEU A 76 11.20 -13.82 -22.59
N ASN A 77 12.02 -14.30 -21.66
CA ASN A 77 12.83 -15.50 -21.89
C ASN A 77 12.74 -16.46 -20.71
N VAL A 78 11.53 -16.91 -20.42
CA VAL A 78 11.36 -18.25 -19.87
C VAL A 78 10.31 -18.99 -20.69
N GLY A 79 10.79 -19.71 -21.71
CA GLY A 79 9.97 -20.57 -22.55
C GLY A 79 9.18 -21.56 -21.69
N SER A 80 7.87 -21.59 -21.91
CA SER A 80 6.88 -22.43 -21.25
C SER A 80 6.95 -23.90 -21.67
N SER A 81 8.12 -24.54 -21.58
CA SER A 81 8.28 -25.96 -21.87
C SER A 81 8.84 -26.70 -20.67
N LYS A 82 7.94 -27.42 -19.96
CA LYS A 82 8.22 -28.44 -18.92
C LYS A 82 9.51 -28.15 -18.12
N THR A 83 9.45 -27.17 -17.24
CA THR A 83 10.55 -26.87 -16.33
C THR A 83 10.71 -28.02 -15.32
N ASN A 84 11.86 -28.69 -15.39
CA ASN A 84 12.41 -29.48 -14.30
C ASN A 84 12.63 -28.59 -13.05
N ASP A 85 12.89 -29.19 -11.89
CA ASP A 85 13.04 -28.45 -10.61
C ASP A 85 14.07 -27.30 -10.70
N VAL A 86 15.16 -27.51 -11.44
CA VAL A 86 16.21 -26.49 -11.71
C VAL A 86 15.65 -25.27 -12.47
N GLY A 87 14.69 -25.47 -13.37
CA GLY A 87 14.02 -24.38 -14.09
C GLY A 87 13.10 -23.55 -13.19
N ILE A 88 12.46 -24.18 -12.22
CA ILE A 88 11.60 -23.51 -11.23
C ILE A 88 12.44 -22.66 -10.27
N GLU A 89 13.57 -23.19 -9.81
CA GLU A 89 14.49 -22.46 -8.94
C GLU A 89 15.02 -21.17 -9.60
N LYS A 90 15.50 -21.27 -10.85
CA LYS A 90 15.95 -20.10 -11.62
C LYS A 90 14.85 -19.07 -11.86
N GLN A 91 13.61 -19.51 -12.11
CA GLN A 91 12.47 -18.60 -12.22
C GLN A 91 12.21 -17.87 -10.89
N ASN A 92 12.25 -18.59 -9.77
CA ASN A 92 12.03 -18.00 -8.45
C ASN A 92 13.13 -16.99 -8.10
N GLU A 93 14.39 -17.29 -8.39
CA GLU A 93 15.51 -16.36 -8.22
C GLU A 93 15.34 -15.07 -9.05
N ALA A 94 14.89 -15.20 -10.30
CA ALA A 94 14.64 -14.08 -11.19
C ALA A 94 13.47 -13.21 -10.68
N ILE A 95 12.40 -13.84 -10.19
CA ILE A 95 11.26 -13.16 -9.57
C ILE A 95 11.72 -12.42 -8.30
N VAL A 96 12.41 -13.09 -7.38
CA VAL A 96 12.92 -12.50 -6.13
C VAL A 96 13.82 -11.30 -6.42
N SER A 97 14.75 -11.45 -7.36
CA SER A 97 15.67 -10.37 -7.75
C SER A 97 14.93 -9.16 -8.32
N SER A 98 13.90 -9.39 -9.12
CA SER A 98 13.09 -8.31 -9.71
C SER A 98 12.19 -7.65 -8.68
N LEU A 99 11.60 -8.41 -7.77
CA LEU A 99 10.86 -7.85 -6.65
C LEU A 99 11.76 -7.03 -5.72
N LYS A 100 13.02 -7.43 -5.48
CA LYS A 100 13.98 -6.61 -4.71
C LYS A 100 14.21 -5.25 -5.38
N VAL A 101 14.30 -5.20 -6.70
CA VAL A 101 14.41 -3.93 -7.46
C VAL A 101 13.15 -3.08 -7.25
N TYR A 102 11.96 -3.65 -7.42
CA TYR A 102 10.70 -2.93 -7.22
C TYR A 102 10.59 -2.36 -5.79
N HIS A 103 10.80 -3.20 -4.77
CA HIS A 103 10.72 -2.79 -3.38
C HIS A 103 11.82 -1.78 -3.00
N GLY A 104 12.96 -1.79 -3.71
CA GLY A 104 14.01 -0.79 -3.56
C GLY A 104 13.55 0.59 -4.03
N LEU A 105 12.86 0.66 -5.19
CA LEU A 105 12.24 1.89 -5.68
C LEU A 105 11.16 2.42 -4.72
N VAL A 106 10.33 1.52 -4.16
CA VAL A 106 9.33 1.88 -3.15
C VAL A 106 9.98 2.44 -1.88
N LEU A 107 11.07 1.83 -1.38
CA LEU A 107 11.82 2.37 -0.23
C LEU A 107 12.38 3.75 -0.49
N SER A 108 12.98 3.97 -1.67
CA SER A 108 13.48 5.30 -2.05
C SER A 108 12.37 6.36 -2.01
N ASN A 109 11.18 6.03 -2.49
CA ASN A 109 10.02 6.92 -2.42
C ASN A 109 9.57 7.21 -0.99
N ILE A 110 9.55 6.20 -0.11
CA ILE A 110 9.20 6.37 1.31
C ILE A 110 10.17 7.36 1.96
N TYR A 111 11.48 7.19 1.75
CA TYR A 111 12.49 8.09 2.34
C TYR A 111 12.45 9.49 1.73
N ALA A 112 12.22 9.62 0.42
CA ALA A 112 12.04 10.91 -0.24
C ALA A 112 10.82 11.67 0.32
N LEU A 113 9.71 10.98 0.54
CA LEU A 113 8.51 11.56 1.14
C LEU A 113 8.78 12.02 2.58
N ARG A 114 9.41 11.19 3.42
CA ARG A 114 9.77 11.58 4.79
C ARG A 114 10.63 12.85 4.82
N LYS A 115 11.61 12.94 3.92
CA LYS A 115 12.45 14.13 3.75
C LYS A 115 11.65 15.34 3.30
N GLN A 116 10.77 15.19 2.31
CA GLN A 116 9.90 16.27 1.81
C GLN A 116 8.95 16.80 2.90
N LEU A 117 8.36 15.91 3.70
CA LEU A 117 7.46 16.27 4.80
C LEU A 117 8.23 16.75 6.04
N ASN A 118 9.53 16.50 6.09
CA ASN A 118 10.36 16.57 7.30
C ASN A 118 9.62 15.90 8.47
N PHE A 119 9.15 14.68 8.25
CA PHE A 119 8.27 13.94 9.15
C PHE A 119 8.27 12.44 8.83
N THR A 120 8.35 11.62 9.87
CA THR A 120 8.23 10.17 9.78
C THR A 120 6.95 9.71 10.46
N SER A 121 6.01 9.21 9.68
CA SER A 121 4.73 8.70 10.18
C SER A 121 4.80 7.22 10.52
N ILE A 122 3.95 6.74 11.43
CA ILE A 122 3.86 5.32 11.73
C ILE A 122 3.45 4.49 10.50
N GLN A 123 2.60 5.03 9.62
CA GLN A 123 2.27 4.38 8.35
C GLN A 123 3.51 4.22 7.47
N SER A 124 4.37 5.24 7.39
CA SER A 124 5.59 5.15 6.60
C SER A 124 6.56 4.10 7.14
N ILE A 125 6.57 3.85 8.46
CA ILE A 125 7.36 2.77 9.08
C ILE A 125 6.79 1.40 8.68
N ALA A 126 5.45 1.24 8.72
CA ALA A 126 4.79 0.02 8.28
C ALA A 126 5.12 -0.28 6.80
N ASP A 127 5.04 0.74 5.93
CA ASP A 127 5.38 0.62 4.51
C ASP A 127 6.86 0.25 4.30
N GLU A 128 7.77 0.86 5.08
CA GLU A 128 9.21 0.51 5.04
C GLU A 128 9.45 -0.95 5.42
N ILE A 129 8.84 -1.43 6.52
CA ILE A 129 8.98 -2.83 6.95
C ILE A 129 8.50 -3.78 5.85
N ASN A 130 7.39 -3.48 5.19
CA ASN A 130 6.84 -4.34 4.13
C ASN A 130 7.80 -4.48 2.93
N SER A 131 8.49 -3.42 2.53
CA SER A 131 9.51 -3.50 1.48
C SER A 131 10.81 -4.16 1.97
N LEU A 132 11.22 -3.87 3.21
CA LEU A 132 12.44 -4.44 3.80
C LEU A 132 12.34 -5.95 4.03
N LYS A 133 11.15 -6.52 4.24
CA LYS A 133 10.96 -7.99 4.37
C LYS A 133 11.64 -8.78 3.26
N LEU A 134 11.76 -8.23 2.06
CA LEU A 134 12.45 -8.85 0.93
C LEU A 134 13.91 -8.40 0.78
N ILE A 135 14.22 -7.15 1.11
CA ILE A 135 15.51 -6.50 0.84
C ILE A 135 16.51 -6.72 1.99
N ASP A 136 16.07 -6.48 3.21
CA ASP A 136 16.84 -6.58 4.46
C ASP A 136 15.90 -7.06 5.60
N PRO A 137 15.70 -8.38 5.72
CA PRO A 137 14.78 -8.96 6.69
C PRO A 137 15.17 -8.69 8.15
N ASP A 138 16.46 -8.53 8.43
CA ASP A 138 16.96 -8.26 9.78
C ASP A 138 16.59 -6.84 10.22
N LYS A 139 16.77 -5.85 9.33
CA LYS A 139 16.29 -4.48 9.59
C LYS A 139 14.76 -4.43 9.69
N ALA A 140 14.04 -5.16 8.85
CA ALA A 140 12.59 -5.26 8.92
C ALA A 140 12.12 -5.76 10.29
N THR A 141 12.77 -6.83 10.80
CA THR A 141 12.48 -7.42 12.11
C THR A 141 12.82 -6.46 13.24
N SER A 142 13.97 -5.80 13.18
CA SER A 142 14.38 -4.79 14.16
C SER A 142 13.38 -3.64 14.25
N LEU A 143 12.99 -3.06 13.10
CA LEU A 143 11.99 -1.99 13.04
C LEU A 143 10.63 -2.43 13.57
N PHE A 144 10.15 -3.62 13.17
CA PHE A 144 8.87 -4.13 13.67
C PHE A 144 8.88 -4.25 15.20
N LYS A 145 9.97 -4.78 15.77
CA LYS A 145 10.14 -4.88 17.23
C LYS A 145 10.19 -3.52 17.92
N THR A 146 10.88 -2.53 17.33
CA THR A 146 10.93 -1.17 17.88
C THR A 146 9.53 -0.54 18.01
N TYR A 147 8.64 -0.82 17.07
CA TYR A 147 7.31 -0.22 16.98
C TYR A 147 6.16 -1.20 17.23
N GLU A 148 6.41 -2.33 17.89
CA GLU A 148 5.44 -3.43 18.08
C GLU A 148 4.16 -3.01 18.83
N LYS A 149 4.20 -1.92 19.60
CA LYS A 149 3.02 -1.37 20.28
C LYS A 149 2.06 -0.65 19.34
N LEU A 150 2.55 -0.21 18.19
CA LEU A 150 1.82 0.62 17.22
C LEU A 150 1.63 -0.10 15.88
N LEU A 151 2.24 -1.28 15.71
CA LEU A 151 2.23 -2.08 14.49
C LEU A 151 1.79 -3.51 14.77
N VAL A 152 1.06 -4.09 13.84
CA VAL A 152 0.65 -5.51 13.85
C VAL A 152 0.80 -6.11 12.45
N THR A 153 0.84 -7.43 12.37
CA THR A 153 0.75 -8.13 11.09
C THR A 153 -0.71 -8.47 10.81
N ASP A 154 -1.22 -8.06 9.65
CA ASP A 154 -2.54 -8.45 9.19
C ASP A 154 -2.59 -9.99 9.05
N PRO A 155 -3.45 -10.68 9.81
CA PRO A 155 -3.50 -12.14 9.80
C PRO A 155 -4.03 -12.72 8.49
N LYS A 156 -4.72 -11.93 7.65
CA LYS A 156 -5.25 -12.40 6.35
C LYS A 156 -4.20 -12.37 5.25
N ILE A 157 -3.39 -11.31 5.20
CA ILE A 157 -2.49 -11.06 4.07
C ILE A 157 -1.01 -10.99 4.45
N GLY A 158 -0.67 -11.09 5.74
CA GLY A 158 0.72 -11.08 6.21
C GLY A 158 1.44 -9.72 6.06
N ARG A 159 0.72 -8.62 5.79
CA ARG A 159 1.27 -7.26 5.68
C ARG A 159 1.41 -6.63 7.06
N VAL A 160 2.50 -5.90 7.31
CA VAL A 160 2.63 -5.07 8.52
C VAL A 160 1.83 -3.79 8.34
N ILE A 161 1.03 -3.46 9.34
CA ILE A 161 0.08 -2.35 9.35
C ILE A 161 0.11 -1.66 10.71
N SER A 162 -0.46 -0.45 10.81
CA SER A 162 -0.66 0.20 12.11
C SER A 162 -1.86 -0.36 12.86
N VAL A 163 -1.85 -0.20 14.19
CA VAL A 163 -3.03 -0.39 15.06
C VAL A 163 -4.03 0.76 14.96
N PHE A 164 -3.69 1.84 14.27
CA PHE A 164 -4.64 2.89 13.89
C PHE A 164 -5.14 2.65 12.46
N ASP A 165 -6.20 3.33 12.05
CA ASP A 165 -6.61 3.29 10.65
C ASP A 165 -5.50 3.80 9.71
N GLU A 166 -5.46 3.28 8.48
CA GLU A 166 -4.40 3.57 7.50
C GLU A 166 -4.32 5.07 7.17
N ARG A 167 -5.44 5.80 7.22
CA ARG A 167 -5.50 7.22 6.86
C ARG A 167 -4.84 8.06 7.96
N THR A 168 -5.34 8.01 9.19
CA THR A 168 -4.80 8.75 10.33
C THR A 168 -3.35 8.37 10.62
N SER A 169 -2.95 7.13 10.38
CA SER A 169 -1.55 6.68 10.51
C SER A 169 -0.54 7.45 9.64
N ASN A 170 -0.98 8.15 8.59
CA ASN A 170 -0.10 8.99 7.77
C ASN A 170 0.36 10.28 8.48
N VAL A 171 -0.34 10.71 9.53
CA VAL A 171 -0.07 11.96 10.26
C VAL A 171 0.30 11.75 11.73
N LEU A 172 0.19 10.52 12.24
CA LEU A 172 0.73 10.13 13.54
C LEU A 172 2.25 9.90 13.43
N ASN A 173 3.02 10.47 14.34
CA ASN A 173 4.46 10.27 14.37
C ASN A 173 4.85 8.86 14.85
N VAL A 174 6.14 8.60 15.00
CA VAL A 174 6.68 7.30 15.45
C VAL A 174 6.30 6.90 16.88
N ASN A 175 5.77 7.83 17.68
CA ASN A 175 5.21 7.58 19.01
C ASN A 175 3.67 7.45 18.99
N GLY A 176 3.06 7.56 17.81
CA GLY A 176 1.60 7.59 17.66
C GLY A 176 0.98 8.94 18.00
N ASP A 177 1.74 10.04 18.14
CA ASP A 177 1.26 11.36 18.58
C ASP A 177 0.96 12.32 17.42
N MET A 178 -0.09 13.13 17.62
CA MET A 178 -0.52 14.27 16.79
C MET A 178 -1.38 15.24 17.63
N LEU A 179 -1.42 16.52 17.26
CA LEU A 179 -2.27 17.54 17.90
C LEU A 179 -3.36 18.05 16.95
N ILE A 180 -4.59 18.16 17.46
CA ILE A 180 -5.68 18.91 16.82
C ILE A 180 -6.14 19.98 17.79
N ASN A 181 -6.11 21.25 17.36
CA ASN A 181 -6.41 22.41 18.19
C ASN A 181 -5.62 22.37 19.51
N SER A 182 -4.31 22.11 19.40
CA SER A 182 -3.34 21.93 20.50
C SER A 182 -3.68 20.84 21.53
N LYS A 183 -4.63 19.95 21.23
CA LYS A 183 -4.99 18.80 22.06
C LYS A 183 -4.49 17.52 21.41
N LYS A 184 -3.94 16.62 22.21
CA LYS A 184 -3.64 15.25 21.76
C LYS A 184 -4.93 14.57 21.34
N LEU A 185 -4.88 13.86 20.22
CA LEU A 185 -6.00 13.06 19.74
C LEU A 185 -6.35 11.98 20.78
N ASP A 186 -7.63 11.84 21.12
CA ASP A 186 -8.09 10.67 21.88
C ASP A 186 -8.21 9.47 20.94
N TYR A 187 -7.21 8.59 21.03
CA TYR A 187 -7.09 7.40 20.21
C TYR A 187 -8.25 6.41 20.37
N LYS A 188 -9.08 6.50 21.42
CA LYS A 188 -10.20 5.56 21.62
C LYS A 188 -11.16 5.48 20.42
N ASN A 189 -11.25 6.54 19.62
CA ASN A 189 -12.07 6.57 18.41
C ASN A 189 -11.34 6.03 17.14
N TYR A 190 -10.03 5.79 17.22
CA TYR A 190 -9.16 5.42 16.09
C TYR A 190 -8.41 4.09 16.31
N TYR A 191 -8.50 3.52 17.51
CA TYR A 191 -7.90 2.23 17.85
C TYR A 191 -8.59 1.09 17.09
N TYR A 192 -7.80 0.37 16.32
CA TYR A 192 -8.12 -0.94 15.78
C TYR A 192 -7.49 -2.01 16.67
N ILE A 193 -8.32 -2.79 17.36
CA ILE A 193 -7.89 -4.06 17.94
C ILE A 193 -8.34 -5.15 16.96
N PRO A 194 -7.42 -5.85 16.25
CA PRO A 194 -7.76 -7.04 15.48
C PRO A 194 -8.17 -8.15 16.45
N ASN A 195 -9.38 -8.09 17.00
CA ASN A 195 -9.96 -9.24 17.66
C ASN A 195 -10.52 -10.16 16.57
N ASN A 196 -9.84 -11.29 16.43
CA ASN A 196 -10.18 -12.53 15.73
C ASN A 196 -11.56 -12.61 15.03
N SER A 197 -11.52 -13.15 13.80
CA SER A 197 -12.59 -13.81 13.02
C SER A 197 -13.61 -12.98 12.23
N THR A 198 -13.82 -11.68 12.46
CA THR A 198 -14.93 -10.96 11.78
C THR A 198 -14.62 -10.37 10.41
N GLY A 199 -13.47 -10.68 9.82
CA GLY A 199 -13.16 -10.27 8.44
C GLY A 199 -12.95 -8.78 8.16
N LYS A 200 -12.97 -7.93 9.20
CA LYS A 200 -12.80 -6.47 9.12
C LYS A 200 -11.45 -6.08 8.52
N LEU A 201 -11.47 -5.18 7.54
CA LEU A 201 -10.27 -4.50 7.06
C LEU A 201 -9.85 -3.39 8.02
N VAL A 202 -8.56 -3.08 7.96
CA VAL A 202 -7.94 -1.91 8.60
C VAL A 202 -8.31 -0.65 7.84
N GLY A 203 -8.74 0.39 8.55
CA GLY A 203 -9.30 1.62 7.96
C GLY A 203 -10.76 1.53 7.53
N TYR A 204 -11.41 0.39 7.79
CA TYR A 204 -12.81 0.18 7.49
C TYR A 204 -13.58 -0.29 8.73
N ASP A 205 -14.56 0.49 9.17
CA ASP A 205 -15.40 0.17 10.33
C ASP A 205 -16.27 -1.10 10.08
N ASN A 206 -16.51 -1.40 8.80
CA ASN A 206 -17.23 -2.60 8.34
C ASN A 206 -16.74 -3.01 6.94
N GLY A 207 -15.64 -3.76 6.90
CA GLY A 207 -15.02 -4.24 5.66
C GLY A 207 -15.06 -5.76 5.54
N VAL A 208 -15.16 -6.24 4.30
CA VAL A 208 -15.05 -7.65 3.92
C VAL A 208 -13.84 -7.84 3.03
N ALA A 209 -13.19 -8.99 3.15
CA ALA A 209 -12.02 -9.32 2.34
C ALA A 209 -11.93 -10.82 2.09
N GLY A 210 -11.44 -11.19 0.92
CA GLY A 210 -11.22 -12.58 0.54
C GLY A 210 -10.23 -12.70 -0.61
N ILE A 211 -9.91 -13.93 -0.98
CA ILE A 211 -9.04 -14.25 -2.11
C ILE A 211 -9.93 -14.47 -3.34
N VAL A 212 -9.71 -13.70 -4.40
CA VAL A 212 -10.38 -13.89 -5.70
C VAL A 212 -9.67 -14.96 -6.51
N VAL A 213 -8.34 -14.95 -6.48
CA VAL A 213 -7.50 -15.86 -7.26
C VAL A 213 -6.28 -16.27 -6.44
N ASN A 214 -5.94 -17.56 -6.48
CA ASN A 214 -4.67 -18.08 -6.00
C ASN A 214 -4.03 -18.89 -7.14
N TYR A 215 -2.90 -18.44 -7.66
CA TYR A 215 -2.22 -19.10 -8.77
C TYR A 215 -0.70 -19.05 -8.59
N ASN A 216 -0.06 -20.23 -8.56
CA ASN A 216 1.40 -20.37 -8.54
C ASN A 216 2.12 -19.45 -7.54
N GLY A 217 1.63 -19.40 -6.30
CA GLY A 217 2.21 -18.60 -5.21
C GLY A 217 1.82 -17.12 -5.20
N VAL A 218 1.06 -16.64 -6.18
CA VAL A 218 0.49 -15.28 -6.23
C VAL A 218 -1.00 -15.34 -5.87
N GLN A 219 -1.42 -14.43 -5.01
CA GLN A 219 -2.78 -14.31 -4.50
C GLN A 219 -3.31 -12.91 -4.76
N ILE A 220 -4.50 -12.84 -5.36
CA ILE A 220 -5.25 -11.60 -5.53
C ILE A 220 -6.33 -11.55 -4.45
N TYR A 221 -6.23 -10.56 -3.60
CA TYR A 221 -7.19 -10.25 -2.56
C TYR A 221 -8.15 -9.17 -3.05
N TYR A 222 -9.42 -9.28 -2.69
CA TYR A 222 -10.37 -8.19 -2.80
C TYR A 222 -10.73 -7.66 -1.42
N TYR A 223 -11.17 -6.42 -1.40
CA TYR A 223 -11.62 -5.70 -0.23
C TYR A 223 -12.81 -4.83 -0.62
N ALA A 224 -13.82 -4.78 0.24
CA ALA A 224 -14.90 -3.81 0.13
C ALA A 224 -15.27 -3.33 1.53
N GLY A 225 -15.52 -2.04 1.72
CA GLY A 225 -15.87 -1.54 3.04
C GLY A 225 -16.25 -0.08 3.09
N ARG A 226 -16.45 0.40 4.32
CA ARG A 226 -16.73 1.80 4.67
C ARG A 226 -15.63 2.48 5.50
N GLU A 227 -15.20 3.66 5.10
CA GLU A 227 -14.38 4.60 5.87
C GLU A 227 -15.27 5.59 6.63
N VAL A 228 -14.89 5.96 7.86
CA VAL A 228 -15.62 6.91 8.71
C VAL A 228 -14.91 8.25 8.68
N HIS A 229 -15.67 9.31 8.44
CA HIS A 229 -15.19 10.68 8.36
C HIS A 229 -16.05 11.59 9.23
N THR A 230 -15.50 12.71 9.67
CA THR A 230 -16.20 13.72 10.48
C THR A 230 -15.93 15.10 9.88
N ASN A 231 -16.95 15.95 9.78
CA ASN A 231 -16.77 17.35 9.38
C ASN A 231 -16.55 18.26 10.60
N ASP A 232 -16.24 19.55 10.37
CA ASP A 232 -15.96 20.49 11.48
C ASP A 232 -17.15 20.74 12.43
N LEU A 233 -18.37 20.35 12.04
CA LEU A 233 -19.56 20.40 12.90
C LEU A 233 -19.75 19.13 13.73
N GLY A 234 -18.81 18.18 13.67
CA GLY A 234 -18.91 16.87 14.33
C GLY A 234 -19.88 15.91 13.63
N VAL A 235 -20.38 16.24 12.44
CA VAL A 235 -21.29 15.37 11.69
C VAL A 235 -20.48 14.28 11.02
N ARG A 236 -20.79 13.03 11.37
CA ARG A 236 -20.19 11.84 10.77
C ARG A 236 -20.77 11.59 9.38
N PHE A 237 -19.89 11.30 8.43
CA PHE A 237 -20.24 10.83 7.10
C PHE A 237 -19.33 9.66 6.70
N PHE A 238 -19.76 8.94 5.69
CA PHE A 238 -19.15 7.68 5.30
C PHE A 238 -18.78 7.70 3.82
N ARG A 239 -17.55 7.25 3.56
CA ARG A 239 -17.06 6.91 2.23
C ARG A 239 -16.96 5.40 2.10
N TYR A 240 -17.10 4.89 0.91
CA TYR A 240 -17.08 3.46 0.62
C TYR A 240 -16.01 3.19 -0.40
N ALA A 241 -15.34 2.06 -0.25
CA ALA A 241 -14.26 1.74 -1.13
C ALA A 241 -14.19 0.25 -1.43
N THR A 242 -13.64 -0.01 -2.60
CA THR A 242 -13.32 -1.31 -3.15
C THR A 242 -11.84 -1.32 -3.47
N GLN A 243 -11.16 -2.44 -3.24
CA GLN A 243 -9.74 -2.57 -3.53
C GLN A 243 -9.41 -3.99 -3.98
N LEU A 244 -8.49 -4.09 -4.93
CA LEU A 244 -7.81 -5.33 -5.26
C LEU A 244 -6.35 -5.20 -4.85
N THR A 245 -5.75 -6.25 -4.30
CA THR A 245 -4.34 -6.26 -3.91
C THR A 245 -3.71 -7.57 -4.34
N SER A 246 -2.51 -7.51 -4.90
CA SER A 246 -1.73 -8.65 -5.32
C SER A 246 -0.56 -8.88 -4.39
N MET A 247 -0.46 -10.09 -3.86
CA MET A 247 0.60 -10.52 -2.97
C MET A 247 1.21 -11.83 -3.50
N ALA A 248 2.49 -12.05 -3.25
CA ALA A 248 3.14 -13.32 -3.52
C ALA A 248 3.74 -13.89 -2.23
N LEU A 249 3.63 -15.20 -2.05
CA LEU A 249 4.40 -15.91 -1.03
C LEU A 249 5.78 -16.20 -1.62
N VAL A 250 6.79 -15.48 -1.15
CA VAL A 250 8.15 -15.52 -1.71
C VAL A 250 9.09 -16.16 -0.68
N PRO A 251 9.90 -17.16 -1.07
CA PRO A 251 10.95 -17.69 -0.20
C PRO A 251 12.02 -16.61 -0.02
N ILE A 252 12.29 -16.23 1.23
CA ILE A 252 13.31 -15.21 1.58
C ILE A 252 14.51 -15.82 2.31
N GLY A 253 14.47 -17.11 2.60
CA GLY A 253 15.56 -17.88 3.19
C GLY A 253 15.18 -19.36 3.38
N PRO A 254 16.10 -20.19 3.87
CA PRO A 254 15.83 -21.60 4.12
C PRO A 254 14.65 -21.79 5.09
N GLY A 255 13.55 -22.38 4.62
CA GLY A 255 12.36 -22.63 5.43
C GLY A 255 11.54 -21.38 5.80
N VAL A 256 11.89 -20.20 5.29
CA VAL A 256 11.19 -18.93 5.59
C VAL A 256 10.62 -18.35 4.31
N SER A 257 9.30 -18.14 4.31
CA SER A 257 8.59 -17.41 3.26
C SER A 257 7.93 -16.17 3.85
N SER A 258 7.87 -15.12 3.04
CA SER A 258 7.20 -13.87 3.41
C SER A 258 6.16 -13.52 2.35
N THR A 259 5.08 -12.89 2.80
CA THR A 259 4.06 -12.38 1.88
C THR A 259 4.45 -10.98 1.46
N ILE A 260 4.72 -10.82 0.16
CA ILE A 260 5.31 -9.63 -0.44
C ILE A 260 4.34 -9.04 -1.45
N GLU A 261 4.17 -7.73 -1.46
CA GLU A 261 3.36 -7.05 -2.48
C GLU A 261 3.93 -7.30 -3.88
N TYR A 262 3.06 -7.65 -4.83
CA TYR A 262 3.45 -8.13 -6.14
C TYR A 262 2.86 -7.27 -7.28
N PRO A 263 3.69 -6.54 -8.06
CA PRO A 263 3.20 -5.67 -9.14
C PRO A 263 2.34 -6.42 -10.16
N SER A 264 1.13 -5.94 -10.40
CA SER A 264 0.13 -6.57 -11.25
C SER A 264 -0.67 -5.55 -12.05
N THR A 265 -1.18 -5.97 -13.21
CA THR A 265 -2.21 -5.25 -13.96
C THR A 265 -3.55 -5.93 -13.71
N PHE A 266 -4.54 -5.12 -13.32
CA PHE A 266 -5.92 -5.52 -13.05
C PHE A 266 -6.78 -5.02 -14.21
N ILE A 267 -7.43 -5.93 -14.94
CA ILE A 267 -8.36 -5.62 -16.02
C ILE A 267 -9.74 -6.11 -15.59
N MET A 268 -10.58 -5.18 -15.14
CA MET A 268 -11.88 -5.49 -14.58
C MET A 268 -13.00 -5.31 -15.60
N ASP A 269 -13.92 -6.27 -15.63
CA ASP A 269 -15.19 -6.15 -16.33
C ASP A 269 -16.06 -5.09 -15.62
N PRO A 270 -16.80 -4.22 -16.35
CA PRO A 270 -17.66 -3.21 -15.75
C PRO A 270 -18.73 -3.73 -14.78
N SER A 271 -19.09 -5.02 -14.86
CA SER A 271 -20.00 -5.68 -13.91
C SER A 271 -19.36 -6.01 -12.55
N SER A 272 -18.05 -5.80 -12.40
CA SER A 272 -17.33 -6.05 -11.16
C SER A 272 -17.64 -4.98 -10.12
N VAL A 273 -18.43 -5.34 -9.12
CA VAL A 273 -18.92 -4.40 -8.11
C VAL A 273 -18.99 -5.01 -6.73
N ALA A 274 -18.85 -4.16 -5.71
CA ALA A 274 -19.30 -4.44 -4.35
C ALA A 274 -20.65 -3.75 -4.11
N GLY A 275 -21.64 -4.53 -3.67
CA GLY A 275 -22.96 -4.04 -3.28
C GLY A 275 -23.00 -3.66 -1.80
N PHE A 276 -23.67 -2.56 -1.48
CA PHE A 276 -23.79 -2.06 -0.12
C PHE A 276 -25.25 -2.02 0.32
N VAL A 277 -25.50 -2.54 1.51
CA VAL A 277 -26.82 -2.61 2.15
C VAL A 277 -26.81 -1.85 3.46
N GLN A 278 -27.97 -1.35 3.90
CA GLN A 278 -28.04 -0.62 5.16
C GLN A 278 -27.67 -1.56 6.32
N THR A 279 -26.87 -1.10 7.29
CA THR A 279 -26.32 -1.98 8.34
C THR A 279 -27.37 -2.73 9.18
N LYS A 280 -28.65 -2.35 9.13
CA LYS A 280 -29.78 -2.99 9.83
C LYS A 280 -30.85 -3.61 8.91
N SER A 281 -30.61 -3.67 7.59
CA SER A 281 -31.54 -4.25 6.62
C SER A 281 -31.45 -5.79 6.56
N GLN A 282 -32.57 -6.45 6.23
CA GLN A 282 -32.63 -7.89 6.00
C GLN A 282 -32.05 -8.24 4.61
N PHE A 283 -31.47 -9.44 4.48
CA PHE A 283 -30.66 -9.93 3.34
C PHE A 283 -31.25 -9.88 1.94
N PHE A 284 -32.57 -9.76 1.83
CA PHE A 284 -33.27 -9.85 0.55
C PHE A 284 -33.57 -8.49 -0.07
N SER A 285 -33.05 -7.38 0.48
CA SER A 285 -33.12 -6.10 -0.21
C SER A 285 -32.07 -6.05 -1.33
N ASP A 286 -32.47 -5.56 -2.50
CA ASP A 286 -31.54 -5.09 -3.52
C ASP A 286 -30.48 -4.17 -2.90
N TYR A 287 -29.26 -4.18 -3.45
CA TYR A 287 -28.21 -3.26 -3.00
C TYR A 287 -28.71 -1.82 -3.10
N GLU A 288 -28.54 -1.02 -2.04
CA GLU A 288 -28.90 0.40 -2.07
C GLU A 288 -28.05 1.15 -3.11
N PHE A 289 -26.78 0.74 -3.21
CA PHE A 289 -25.84 1.20 -4.22
C PHE A 289 -24.70 0.18 -4.36
N SER A 290 -23.93 0.35 -5.43
CA SER A 290 -22.75 -0.44 -5.70
C SER A 290 -21.56 0.44 -6.02
N TYR A 291 -20.35 -0.02 -5.68
CA TYR A 291 -19.11 0.60 -6.13
C TYR A 291 -18.27 -0.35 -6.97
N PRO A 292 -17.62 0.13 -8.04
CA PRO A 292 -16.90 -0.72 -8.97
C PRO A 292 -15.57 -1.19 -8.41
N PHE A 293 -15.13 -2.39 -8.78
CA PHE A 293 -13.71 -2.73 -8.77
C PHE A 293 -13.09 -2.18 -10.06
N ILE A 294 -12.10 -1.31 -9.94
CA ILE A 294 -11.52 -0.59 -11.09
C ILE A 294 -10.32 -1.32 -11.69
N SER A 295 -10.14 -1.14 -12.99
CA SER A 295 -8.90 -1.52 -13.68
C SER A 295 -7.75 -0.57 -13.31
N GLY A 296 -6.52 -1.08 -13.39
CA GLY A 296 -5.31 -0.28 -13.18
C GLY A 296 -4.07 -1.16 -13.03
N THR A 297 -2.94 -0.57 -12.71
CA THR A 297 -1.67 -1.28 -12.51
C THR A 297 -1.04 -0.85 -11.19
N GLY A 298 -0.51 -1.81 -10.44
CA GLY A 298 0.09 -1.59 -9.12
C GLY A 298 0.18 -2.88 -8.31
N THR A 299 0.58 -2.77 -7.05
CA THR A 299 0.38 -3.85 -6.07
C THR A 299 -1.04 -3.85 -5.53
N PHE A 300 -1.75 -2.73 -5.66
CA PHE A 300 -3.18 -2.62 -5.43
C PHE A 300 -3.81 -1.59 -6.36
N VAL A 301 -5.13 -1.70 -6.55
CA VAL A 301 -5.98 -0.68 -7.18
C VAL A 301 -7.17 -0.45 -6.28
N ARG A 302 -7.52 0.81 -6.03
CA ARG A 302 -8.58 1.18 -5.09
C ARG A 302 -9.48 2.25 -5.69
N PHE A 303 -10.78 2.04 -5.54
CA PHE A 303 -11.78 3.06 -5.78
C PHE A 303 -12.36 3.51 -4.44
N VAL A 304 -12.49 4.83 -4.23
CA VAL A 304 -13.15 5.41 -3.06
C VAL A 304 -14.23 6.36 -3.55
N GLY A 305 -15.44 6.26 -3.03
CA GLY A 305 -16.53 7.12 -3.39
C GLY A 305 -17.58 7.29 -2.31
N GLY A 306 -18.49 8.23 -2.57
CA GLY A 306 -19.65 8.49 -1.71
C GLY A 306 -19.42 9.61 -0.70
N ASN A 307 -20.54 10.05 -0.14
CA ASN A 307 -20.62 11.00 0.95
C ASN A 307 -22.00 10.83 1.60
N LYS A 308 -22.17 9.72 2.34
CA LYS A 308 -23.47 9.36 2.94
C LYS A 308 -23.40 9.53 4.45
N ASN A 309 -24.42 10.16 5.04
CA ASN A 309 -24.54 10.28 6.50
C ASN A 309 -25.14 9.01 7.14
N THR A 310 -25.62 8.08 6.31
CA THR A 310 -26.14 6.78 6.75
C THR A 310 -25.06 5.70 6.59
N PRO A 311 -24.85 4.84 7.61
CA PRO A 311 -23.93 3.72 7.52
C PRO A 311 -24.50 2.56 6.69
N TYR A 312 -23.72 2.12 5.69
CA TYR A 312 -23.96 0.90 4.93
C TYR A 312 -22.83 -0.10 5.14
N ARG A 313 -23.08 -1.37 4.90
CA ARG A 313 -22.11 -2.47 4.97
C ARG A 313 -22.05 -3.22 3.65
N PRO A 314 -20.94 -3.89 3.31
CA PRO A 314 -20.89 -4.79 2.16
C PRO A 314 -21.95 -5.90 2.31
N GLY A 315 -22.79 -6.09 1.29
CA GLY A 315 -23.78 -7.18 1.21
C GLY A 315 -23.34 -8.30 0.26
N GLY A 316 -22.45 -8.00 -0.68
CA GLY A 316 -21.85 -8.98 -1.57
C GLY A 316 -20.90 -8.34 -2.59
N VAL A 317 -20.15 -9.17 -3.29
CA VAL A 317 -19.21 -8.78 -4.34
C VAL A 317 -19.39 -9.66 -5.57
N ILE A 318 -19.22 -9.06 -6.73
CA ILE A 318 -19.06 -9.71 -8.03
C ILE A 318 -17.73 -9.19 -8.59
N ILE A 319 -16.83 -10.09 -8.96
CA ILE A 319 -15.50 -9.74 -9.46
C ILE A 319 -15.24 -10.60 -10.68
N LYS A 320 -15.22 -9.96 -11.85
CA LYS A 320 -14.92 -10.60 -13.13
C LYS A 320 -13.82 -9.82 -13.80
N GLY A 321 -12.71 -10.47 -14.11
CA GLY A 321 -11.57 -9.77 -14.66
C GLY A 321 -10.36 -10.65 -14.87
N THR A 322 -9.32 -10.03 -15.42
CA THR A 322 -8.04 -10.65 -15.75
C THR A 322 -6.93 -9.94 -14.99
N PHE A 323 -6.03 -10.73 -14.42
CA PHE A 323 -4.87 -10.28 -13.68
C PHE A 323 -3.61 -10.71 -14.44
N ILE A 324 -2.75 -9.75 -14.74
CA ILE A 324 -1.51 -9.98 -15.49
C ILE A 324 -0.33 -9.53 -14.64
N THR A 325 0.69 -10.38 -14.55
CA THR A 325 1.93 -10.08 -13.84
C THR A 325 3.12 -10.32 -14.73
N ASN A 326 4.07 -9.38 -14.74
CA ASN A 326 5.32 -9.48 -15.47
C ASN A 326 6.47 -9.17 -14.51
N VAL A 327 7.08 -10.21 -13.93
CA VAL A 327 8.14 -10.07 -12.91
C VAL A 327 9.21 -11.13 -13.14
N GLY A 328 10.47 -10.74 -13.18
CA GLY A 328 11.59 -11.65 -13.45
C GLY A 328 11.60 -12.18 -14.88
N GLY A 329 11.01 -11.45 -15.84
CA GLY A 329 10.80 -11.95 -17.21
C GLY A 329 9.75 -13.06 -17.32
N VAL A 330 9.05 -13.38 -16.22
CA VAL A 330 7.95 -14.35 -16.18
C VAL A 330 6.64 -13.60 -16.30
N SER A 331 5.93 -13.80 -17.42
CA SER A 331 4.56 -13.33 -17.59
C SER A 331 3.57 -14.39 -17.15
N LYS A 332 2.57 -13.98 -16.37
CA LYS A 332 1.45 -14.83 -15.99
C LYS A 332 0.17 -14.04 -16.17
N GLU A 333 -0.85 -14.72 -16.68
CA GLU A 333 -2.19 -14.19 -16.85
C GLU A 333 -3.18 -15.18 -16.25
N THR A 334 -4.16 -14.66 -15.51
CA THR A 334 -5.23 -15.46 -14.94
C THR A 334 -6.52 -14.66 -14.95
N SER A 335 -7.64 -15.32 -15.26
CA SER A 335 -8.96 -14.70 -15.26
C SER A 335 -9.84 -15.31 -14.19
N CYS A 336 -10.79 -14.52 -13.69
CA CYS A 336 -11.75 -14.96 -12.68
C CYS A 336 -13.17 -14.54 -13.05
N ASP A 337 -14.13 -15.30 -12.53
CA ASP A 337 -15.53 -14.94 -12.41
C ASP A 337 -15.97 -15.37 -11.00
N PHE A 338 -15.86 -14.44 -10.06
CA PHE A 338 -16.00 -14.66 -8.63
C PHE A 338 -17.22 -13.93 -8.09
N LYS A 339 -17.96 -14.60 -7.21
CA LYS A 339 -19.15 -14.06 -6.58
C LYS A 339 -19.26 -14.52 -5.14
N GLN A 340 -19.47 -13.58 -4.22
CA GLN A 340 -19.67 -13.88 -2.81
C GLN A 340 -20.72 -12.93 -2.22
N TYR A 341 -21.64 -13.49 -1.45
CA TYR A 341 -22.61 -12.73 -0.66
C TYR A 341 -22.24 -12.87 0.82
N TYR A 342 -22.54 -11.84 1.61
CA TYR A 342 -22.23 -11.84 3.04
C TYR A 342 -23.48 -11.85 3.87
N ASP A 343 -23.37 -12.59 4.98
CA ASP A 343 -24.29 -12.52 6.12
C ASP A 343 -23.98 -11.28 6.99
#